data_AF-A0A966HIH7-F1
#
_entry.id   AF-A0A966HIH7-F1
#
_cell.length_a   1.000
_cell.length_b   1.000
_cell.length_c   1.000
_cell.angle_alpha   90.00
_cell.angle_beta   90.00
_cell.angle_gamma   90.00
#
_symmetry.space_group_name_H-M   'P 1'
#
loop_
_entity.id
_entity.type
_entity.pdbx_description
1 polymer ?
#
loop_
_entity_poly.entity_id
_entity_poly.type
_entity_poly.pdbx_seq_one_letter_code
_entity_poly.pdbx_strand_id
1 'polypeptide(L)'
;SKPDAQDYLVGSIWGRFFGDAYTPKAQRVLLKTVTIKDQKNINTCGWNSAVAGKEIDEGVALSVKSLVRYARRNGLLSRDGYSYLRDNQKALQDFGCMEEKDMPDTGHYNWEEYSTGGIDLVKAEKHKIKSYWACKDRNDILQTLDEGRAVQVGMMWYSGFNQSGGFRSPWLIEKNVGYQVGGHAVLVIGYDLNYHGKKVYIIQNSYSALWGDNGKFYVEMGFLDKQLFSWNGFGAYVNLDIENYKASFISKYDGKNVKSKDEPAIYHIQAGKKKAYPNWATFLAWDGNLRGFQIVSEDEAKILDKIPAGDSMDITKSVYWQVMQENVKWANFRELNKADQNNELITTLFNLQYKKQMGLPLTLE
;
A
#
# COMPACT_ATOMS: atom_id res chain seq x y z
N SER A 1 -7.26 13.43 7.94
CA SER A 1 -7.96 12.18 8.30
C SER A 1 -7.12 11.48 9.34
N LYS A 2 -7.69 11.07 10.47
CA LYS A 2 -6.93 10.19 11.37
C LYS A 2 -6.83 8.80 10.70
N PRO A 3 -5.66 8.13 10.78
CA PRO A 3 -5.59 6.70 10.48
C PRO A 3 -6.60 5.92 11.33
N ASP A 4 -7.30 4.96 10.73
CA ASP A 4 -8.18 4.05 11.45
C ASP A 4 -7.38 2.77 11.73
N ALA A 5 -7.54 2.19 12.91
CA ALA A 5 -6.92 0.91 13.25
C ALA A 5 -7.37 -0.23 12.31
N GLN A 6 -8.48 -0.04 11.58
CA GLN A 6 -9.00 -0.95 10.57
C GLN A 6 -8.39 -0.76 9.18
N ASP A 7 -7.52 0.23 8.97
CA ASP A 7 -6.84 0.40 7.69
C ASP A 7 -5.88 -0.73 7.40
N TYR A 8 -5.98 -1.31 6.20
CA TYR A 8 -4.96 -2.20 5.70
C TYR A 8 -3.65 -1.44 5.47
N LEU A 9 -2.52 -1.99 5.92
CA LEU A 9 -1.21 -1.35 5.82
C LEU A 9 -0.41 -1.88 4.63
N VAL A 10 0.05 -0.97 3.79
CA VAL A 10 0.77 -1.31 2.54
C VAL A 10 2.02 -2.15 2.80
N GLY A 11 2.72 -1.95 3.91
CA GLY A 11 3.88 -2.79 4.27
C GLY A 11 3.58 -4.30 4.25
N SER A 12 2.35 -4.71 4.59
CA SER A 12 2.00 -6.14 4.65
C SER A 12 1.82 -6.83 3.28
N ILE A 13 1.53 -6.07 2.21
CA ILE A 13 1.52 -6.64 0.86
C ILE A 13 2.90 -6.69 0.22
N TRP A 14 3.88 -6.01 0.80
CA TRP A 14 5.23 -6.01 0.29
C TRP A 14 6.22 -6.74 1.20
N GLY A 15 5.73 -7.36 2.27
CA GLY A 15 6.51 -8.15 3.21
C GLY A 15 7.49 -7.29 4.02
N ARG A 16 7.12 -6.03 4.30
CA ARG A 16 7.88 -5.13 5.18
C ARG A 16 7.21 -5.00 6.52
N PHE A 17 7.93 -5.39 7.56
CA PHE A 17 7.56 -5.18 8.95
C PHE A 17 7.77 -3.72 9.35
N PHE A 18 7.27 -3.35 10.52
CA PHE A 18 7.40 -1.99 11.03
C PHE A 18 8.87 -1.66 11.33
N GLY A 19 9.40 -0.58 10.73
CA GLY A 19 10.78 -0.15 10.91
C GLY A 19 11.79 -0.72 9.90
N ASP A 20 11.37 -1.63 9.01
CA ASP A 20 12.25 -2.18 7.99
C ASP A 20 12.73 -1.07 7.04
N ALA A 21 14.05 -0.96 6.89
CA ALA A 21 14.68 -0.05 5.95
C ALA A 21 14.31 -0.46 4.52
N TYR A 22 13.86 0.51 3.72
CA TYR A 22 13.67 0.33 2.28
C TYR A 22 14.74 1.11 1.52
N THR A 23 15.35 0.45 0.54
CA THR A 23 16.28 1.08 -0.40
C THR A 23 15.53 1.32 -1.71
N PRO A 24 15.34 2.59 -2.13
CA PRO A 24 14.66 2.90 -3.39
C PRO A 24 15.36 2.26 -4.60
N LYS A 25 14.58 1.81 -5.59
CA LYS A 25 15.12 1.09 -6.77
C LYS A 25 15.88 2.01 -7.72
N ALA A 26 15.60 3.31 -7.69
CA ALA A 26 16.25 4.31 -8.55
C ALA A 26 16.55 5.62 -7.80
N GLN A 27 17.38 6.47 -8.40
CA GLN A 27 17.65 7.83 -7.89
C GLN A 27 16.45 8.76 -8.06
N ARG A 28 15.65 8.54 -9.11
CA ARG A 28 14.44 9.29 -9.43
C ARG A 28 13.41 8.35 -10.03
N VAL A 29 12.18 8.44 -9.54
CA VAL A 29 11.00 7.80 -10.10
C VAL A 29 9.98 8.89 -10.42
N LEU A 30 9.35 8.80 -11.59
CA LEU A 30 8.26 9.67 -11.97
C LEU A 30 7.25 8.86 -12.78
N LEU A 31 6.06 8.67 -12.20
CA LEU A 31 4.97 7.97 -12.85
C LEU A 31 4.40 8.81 -14.00
N LYS A 32 3.97 8.13 -15.05
CA LYS A 32 3.31 8.76 -16.19
C LYS A 32 1.90 9.17 -15.79
N THR A 33 1.66 10.48 -15.78
CA THR A 33 0.36 11.08 -15.46
C THR A 33 -0.53 11.12 -16.70
N VAL A 34 -1.84 10.94 -16.54
CA VAL A 34 -2.79 11.01 -17.66
C VAL A 34 -3.29 12.43 -17.88
N THR A 35 -3.87 13.05 -16.84
CA THR A 35 -4.33 14.44 -16.89
C THR A 35 -3.79 15.26 -15.71
N ILE A 36 -3.69 16.57 -15.90
CA ILE A 36 -3.50 17.54 -14.82
C ILE A 36 -4.83 18.28 -14.63
N LYS A 37 -5.53 17.94 -13.56
CA LYS A 37 -6.84 18.51 -13.25
C LYS A 37 -6.76 19.95 -12.73
N ASP A 38 -7.89 20.64 -12.72
CA ASP A 38 -8.02 22.00 -12.19
C ASP A 38 -9.30 22.15 -11.36
N GLN A 39 -9.15 22.15 -10.03
CA GLN A 39 -10.27 22.30 -9.10
C GLN A 39 -10.87 23.71 -9.07
N LYS A 40 -10.20 24.71 -9.68
CA LYS A 40 -10.64 26.12 -9.68
C LYS A 40 -10.91 26.64 -8.25
N ASN A 41 -12.10 27.18 -8.02
CA ASN A 41 -12.50 27.84 -6.78
C ASN A 41 -13.35 26.95 -5.84
N ILE A 42 -13.51 25.66 -6.15
CA ILE A 42 -14.23 24.70 -5.29
C ILE A 42 -13.24 23.81 -4.53
N ASN A 43 -13.69 23.23 -3.42
CA ASN A 43 -12.82 22.53 -2.47
C ASN A 43 -12.70 21.03 -2.76
N THR A 44 -12.36 20.67 -3.99
CA THR A 44 -12.37 19.26 -4.46
C THR A 44 -10.99 18.59 -4.56
N CYS A 45 -9.96 19.12 -3.89
CA CYS A 45 -8.58 18.58 -3.94
C CYS A 45 -8.49 17.08 -3.58
N GLY A 46 -9.28 16.62 -2.61
CA GLY A 46 -9.36 15.20 -2.21
C GLY A 46 -9.87 14.33 -3.35
N TRP A 47 -10.94 14.75 -4.01
CA TRP A 47 -11.52 14.02 -5.15
C TRP A 47 -10.57 14.03 -6.36
N ASN A 48 -9.94 15.17 -6.65
CA ASN A 48 -8.97 15.30 -7.74
C ASN A 48 -7.78 14.36 -7.57
N SER A 49 -7.18 14.35 -6.39
CA SER A 49 -6.01 13.50 -6.10
C SER A 49 -6.35 12.01 -6.15
N ALA A 50 -7.51 11.60 -5.63
CA ALA A 50 -7.95 10.19 -5.71
C ALA A 50 -8.21 9.75 -7.16
N VAL A 51 -8.91 10.57 -7.94
CA VAL A 51 -9.20 10.27 -9.36
C VAL A 51 -7.91 10.23 -10.18
N ALA A 52 -7.02 11.21 -10.03
CA ALA A 52 -5.74 11.22 -10.73
C ALA A 52 -4.88 9.98 -10.42
N GLY A 53 -4.93 9.46 -9.19
CA GLY A 53 -4.28 8.18 -8.85
C GLY A 53 -4.84 7.02 -9.66
N LYS A 54 -6.17 6.93 -9.76
CA LYS A 54 -6.85 5.90 -10.57
C LYS A 54 -6.60 6.06 -12.08
N GLU A 55 -6.48 7.28 -12.57
CA GLU A 55 -6.08 7.53 -13.96
C GLU A 55 -4.70 6.95 -14.26
N ILE A 56 -3.73 7.10 -13.36
CA ILE A 56 -2.38 6.54 -13.52
C ILE A 56 -2.44 5.00 -13.59
N ASP A 57 -3.24 4.38 -12.71
CA ASP A 57 -3.40 2.92 -12.67
C ASP A 57 -3.99 2.36 -13.98
N GLU A 58 -4.88 3.09 -14.64
CA GLU A 58 -5.64 2.59 -15.80
C GLU A 58 -5.21 3.19 -17.15
N GLY A 59 -4.45 4.30 -17.14
CA GLY A 59 -4.10 5.03 -18.35
C GLY A 59 -5.28 5.73 -19.03
N VAL A 60 -6.39 5.96 -18.32
CA VAL A 60 -7.64 6.54 -18.84
C VAL A 60 -7.98 7.82 -18.07
N ALA A 61 -8.53 8.82 -18.77
CA ALA A 61 -8.98 10.06 -18.15
C ALA A 61 -10.36 9.85 -17.49
N LEU A 62 -10.48 10.24 -16.21
CA LEU A 62 -11.62 9.99 -15.35
C LEU A 62 -12.22 11.28 -14.78
N SER A 63 -13.54 11.29 -14.60
CA SER A 63 -14.34 12.45 -14.23
C SER A 63 -14.41 12.67 -12.71
N VAL A 64 -13.72 13.70 -12.23
CA VAL A 64 -13.83 14.15 -10.82
C VAL A 64 -15.26 14.50 -10.46
N LYS A 65 -15.99 15.15 -11.38
CA LYS A 65 -17.39 15.53 -11.23
C LYS A 65 -18.30 14.34 -10.90
N SER A 66 -18.07 13.20 -11.57
CA SER A 66 -18.87 11.99 -11.33
C SER A 66 -18.72 11.48 -9.90
N LEU A 67 -17.48 11.45 -9.40
CA LEU A 67 -17.16 11.01 -8.05
C LEU A 67 -17.70 11.99 -7.00
N VAL A 68 -17.61 13.30 -7.24
CA VAL A 68 -18.18 14.34 -6.36
C VAL A 68 -19.69 14.23 -6.25
N ARG A 69 -20.39 13.99 -7.38
CA ARG A 69 -21.85 13.79 -7.39
C ARG A 69 -22.26 12.57 -6.59
N TYR A 70 -21.53 11.45 -6.73
CA TYR A 70 -21.74 10.27 -5.90
C TYR A 70 -21.50 10.58 -4.42
N ALA A 71 -20.38 11.22 -4.09
CA ALA A 71 -20.03 11.55 -2.72
C ALA A 71 -21.07 12.46 -2.04
N ARG A 72 -21.60 13.47 -2.75
CA ARG A 72 -22.68 14.33 -2.25
C ARG A 72 -23.93 13.54 -1.91
N ARG A 73 -24.37 12.63 -2.79
CA ARG A 73 -25.57 11.79 -2.58
C ARG A 73 -25.45 10.86 -1.38
N ASN A 74 -24.23 10.48 -1.03
CA ASN A 74 -23.95 9.52 0.03
C ASN A 74 -23.39 10.17 1.31
N GLY A 75 -23.41 11.50 1.41
CA GLY A 75 -22.95 12.22 2.61
C GLY A 75 -21.44 12.09 2.88
N LEU A 76 -20.63 11.85 1.84
CA LEU A 76 -19.17 11.67 1.93
C LEU A 76 -18.38 12.98 1.77
N LEU A 77 -19.07 14.12 1.72
CA LEU A 77 -18.47 15.45 1.63
C LEU A 77 -19.24 16.48 2.44
N SER A 78 -18.62 17.63 2.67
CA SER A 78 -19.22 18.78 3.33
C SER A 78 -19.02 20.06 2.52
N ARG A 79 -19.95 21.01 2.68
CA ARG A 79 -19.97 22.31 1.98
C ARG A 79 -19.76 22.13 0.47
N ASP A 80 -18.74 22.80 -0.07
CA ASP A 80 -18.38 22.86 -1.47
C ASP A 80 -17.25 21.89 -1.88
N GLY A 81 -17.22 20.72 -1.23
CA GLY A 81 -16.41 19.58 -1.66
C GLY A 81 -15.41 19.03 -0.65
N TYR A 82 -15.31 19.62 0.55
CA TYR A 82 -14.40 19.15 1.58
C TYR A 82 -14.68 17.69 1.97
N SER A 83 -13.62 16.90 2.07
CA SER A 83 -13.70 15.47 2.33
C SER A 83 -12.48 14.97 3.11
N TYR A 84 -12.61 13.81 3.74
CA TYR A 84 -11.44 13.06 4.19
C TYR A 84 -10.87 12.22 3.04
N LEU A 85 -9.56 11.97 3.05
CA LEU A 85 -8.91 11.12 2.04
C LEU A 85 -9.57 9.74 1.96
N ARG A 86 -9.92 9.17 3.13
CA ARG A 86 -10.64 7.90 3.23
C ARG A 86 -11.99 7.93 2.51
N ASP A 87 -12.75 9.02 2.61
CA ASP A 87 -14.05 9.13 1.95
C ASP A 87 -13.88 9.19 0.42
N ASN A 88 -12.78 9.78 -0.04
CA ASN A 88 -12.42 9.74 -1.46
C ASN A 88 -12.17 8.31 -1.95
N GLN A 89 -11.43 7.54 -1.16
CA GLN A 89 -11.13 6.14 -1.46
C GLN A 89 -12.37 5.24 -1.38
N LYS A 90 -13.20 5.44 -0.35
CA LYS A 90 -14.47 4.73 -0.20
C LYS A 90 -15.41 5.00 -1.37
N ALA A 91 -15.50 6.24 -1.84
CA ALA A 91 -16.31 6.55 -3.02
C ALA A 91 -15.80 5.82 -4.28
N LEU A 92 -14.48 5.76 -4.51
CA LEU A 92 -13.92 4.97 -5.61
C LEU A 92 -14.19 3.47 -5.46
N GLN A 93 -14.26 2.95 -4.24
CA GLN A 93 -14.57 1.54 -3.97
C GLN A 93 -16.06 1.23 -4.22
N ASP A 94 -16.95 2.05 -3.65
CA ASP A 94 -18.40 1.82 -3.67
C ASP A 94 -19.03 2.12 -5.04
N PHE A 95 -18.50 3.12 -5.76
CA PHE A 95 -19.04 3.62 -7.03
C PHE A 95 -18.08 3.45 -8.20
N GLY A 96 -16.78 3.70 -8.00
CA GLY A 96 -15.82 3.86 -9.08
C GLY A 96 -15.83 5.30 -9.59
N CYS A 97 -15.65 5.48 -10.90
CA CYS A 97 -15.59 6.81 -11.51
C CYS A 97 -15.98 6.72 -12.98
N MET A 98 -16.72 7.68 -13.52
CA MET A 98 -17.00 7.71 -14.96
C MET A 98 -15.78 8.21 -15.73
N GLU A 99 -15.64 7.86 -17.00
CA GLU A 99 -14.63 8.47 -17.87
C GLU A 99 -14.92 9.97 -18.09
N GLU A 100 -13.86 10.76 -18.26
CA GLU A 100 -13.93 12.20 -18.50
C GLU A 100 -14.81 12.54 -19.73
N LYS A 101 -14.76 11.70 -20.78
CA LYS A 101 -15.57 11.88 -22.00
C LYS A 101 -17.08 11.75 -21.76
N ASP A 102 -17.48 10.97 -20.76
CA ASP A 102 -18.88 10.70 -20.42
C ASP A 102 -19.44 11.75 -19.45
N MET A 103 -18.58 12.37 -18.64
CA MET A 103 -18.94 13.48 -17.76
C MET A 103 -17.78 14.48 -17.65
N PRO A 104 -17.64 15.40 -18.61
CA PRO A 104 -16.55 16.36 -18.61
C PRO A 104 -16.57 17.28 -17.39
N ASP A 105 -15.39 17.53 -16.84
CA ASP A 105 -15.14 18.42 -15.73
C ASP A 105 -14.96 19.87 -16.23
N THR A 106 -16.02 20.42 -16.84
CA THR A 106 -15.99 21.74 -17.47
C THR A 106 -16.39 22.86 -16.51
N GLY A 107 -15.46 23.80 -16.25
CA GLY A 107 -15.74 25.17 -15.80
C GLY A 107 -16.56 25.29 -14.50
N HIS A 108 -15.91 25.23 -13.34
CA HIS A 108 -16.60 25.22 -12.05
C HIS A 108 -16.73 26.62 -11.49
N TYR A 109 -17.90 27.25 -11.66
CA TYR A 109 -18.24 28.50 -10.95
C TYR A 109 -19.42 28.34 -9.99
N ASN A 110 -20.24 27.29 -10.16
CA ASN A 110 -21.42 27.02 -9.35
C ASN A 110 -21.35 25.61 -8.73
N TRP A 111 -21.25 25.55 -7.40
CA TRP A 111 -21.17 24.30 -6.65
C TRP A 111 -22.41 23.41 -6.79
N GLU A 112 -23.60 23.99 -6.77
CA GLU A 112 -24.84 23.20 -6.85
C GLU A 112 -24.95 22.52 -8.21
N GLU A 113 -24.69 23.23 -9.30
CA GLU A 113 -24.66 22.63 -10.64
C GLU A 113 -23.58 21.56 -10.78
N TYR A 114 -22.40 21.82 -10.19
CA TYR A 114 -21.29 20.90 -10.23
C TYR A 114 -21.61 19.57 -9.55
N SER A 115 -22.10 19.67 -8.31
CA SER A 115 -22.25 18.54 -7.38
C SER A 115 -23.60 17.84 -7.45
N THR A 116 -24.59 18.38 -8.18
CA THR A 116 -25.90 17.76 -8.40
C THR A 116 -26.07 17.29 -9.85
N GLY A 117 -27.10 16.49 -10.12
CA GLY A 117 -27.37 15.92 -11.46
C GLY A 117 -27.06 14.43 -11.55
N GLY A 118 -27.37 13.83 -12.71
CA GLY A 118 -27.25 12.39 -12.96
C GLY A 118 -25.82 11.84 -12.93
N ILE A 119 -25.69 10.56 -12.59
CA ILE A 119 -24.49 9.73 -12.72
C ILE A 119 -24.90 8.38 -13.32
N ASP A 120 -24.00 7.73 -14.06
CA ASP A 120 -24.22 6.42 -14.68
C ASP A 120 -23.41 5.36 -13.92
N LEU A 121 -24.10 4.49 -13.17
CA LEU A 121 -23.49 3.45 -12.35
C LEU A 121 -22.74 2.43 -13.22
N VAL A 122 -23.30 2.02 -14.36
CA VAL A 122 -22.70 0.98 -15.22
C VAL A 122 -21.39 1.46 -15.82
N LYS A 123 -21.31 2.75 -16.17
CA LYS A 123 -20.05 3.36 -16.63
C LYS A 123 -19.04 3.50 -15.50
N ALA A 124 -19.48 3.94 -14.32
CA ALA A 124 -18.58 4.16 -13.19
C ALA A 124 -17.98 2.86 -12.62
N GLU A 125 -18.77 1.78 -12.61
CA GLU A 125 -18.38 0.49 -12.04
C GLU A 125 -17.16 -0.14 -12.70
N LYS A 126 -16.89 0.20 -13.97
CA LYS A 126 -15.70 -0.24 -14.70
C LYS A 126 -14.38 0.25 -14.08
N HIS A 127 -14.46 1.33 -13.31
CA HIS A 127 -13.31 2.02 -12.73
C HIS A 127 -13.33 1.95 -11.19
N LYS A 128 -14.02 0.97 -10.63
CA LYS A 128 -13.98 0.68 -9.18
C LYS A 128 -12.59 0.25 -8.75
N ILE A 129 -12.23 0.61 -7.53
CA ILE A 129 -11.09 0.01 -6.83
C ILE A 129 -11.59 -1.13 -5.95
N LYS A 130 -10.77 -2.15 -5.74
CA LYS A 130 -11.16 -3.29 -4.91
C LYS A 130 -10.87 -3.06 -3.42
N SER A 131 -9.77 -2.38 -3.12
CA SER A 131 -9.42 -1.92 -1.78
C SER A 131 -8.54 -0.66 -1.84
N TYR A 132 -8.34 -0.05 -0.68
CA TYR A 132 -7.38 1.03 -0.47
C TYR A 132 -6.63 0.77 0.83
N TRP A 133 -5.39 1.24 0.89
CA TRP A 133 -4.43 0.88 1.93
C TRP A 133 -3.66 2.11 2.38
N ALA A 134 -3.31 2.16 3.66
CA ALA A 134 -2.54 3.25 4.22
C ALA A 134 -1.03 2.98 4.13
N CYS A 135 -0.26 3.98 3.73
CA CYS A 135 1.19 4.01 3.92
C CYS A 135 1.48 4.50 5.34
N LYS A 136 2.29 3.75 6.10
CA LYS A 136 2.58 4.06 7.52
C LYS A 136 3.79 4.97 7.72
N ASP A 137 4.69 4.99 6.74
CA ASP A 137 5.96 5.71 6.79
C ASP A 137 6.47 6.04 5.38
N ARG A 138 7.61 6.74 5.31
CA ARG A 138 8.30 7.08 4.05
C ARG A 138 8.63 5.85 3.20
N ASN A 139 9.04 4.76 3.83
CA ASN A 139 9.48 3.57 3.12
C ASN A 139 8.30 2.92 2.39
N ASP A 140 7.11 2.93 3.00
CA ASP A 140 5.85 2.56 2.33
C ASP A 140 5.59 3.41 1.08
N ILE A 141 5.74 4.74 1.17
CA ILE A 141 5.55 5.62 0.01
C ILE A 141 6.57 5.31 -1.08
N LEU A 142 7.86 5.23 -0.74
CA LEU A 142 8.92 4.99 -1.72
C LEU A 142 8.75 3.64 -2.42
N GLN A 143 8.47 2.59 -1.67
CA GLN A 143 8.22 1.27 -2.26
C GLN A 143 6.98 1.29 -3.15
N THR A 144 5.90 1.94 -2.72
CA THR A 144 4.66 2.04 -3.51
C THR A 144 4.91 2.71 -4.86
N LEU A 145 5.71 3.77 -4.88
CA LEU A 145 6.12 4.45 -6.11
C LEU A 145 7.01 3.56 -6.99
N ASP A 146 7.92 2.82 -6.40
CA ASP A 146 8.78 1.83 -7.08
C ASP A 146 8.02 0.61 -7.62
N GLU A 147 6.80 0.37 -7.14
CA GLU A 147 5.84 -0.61 -7.69
C GLU A 147 4.86 0.03 -8.69
N GLY A 148 5.10 1.28 -9.09
CA GLY A 148 4.35 1.95 -10.15
C GLY A 148 3.04 2.60 -9.69
N ARG A 149 2.79 2.74 -8.38
CA ARG A 149 1.53 3.24 -7.83
C ARG A 149 1.70 4.62 -7.22
N ALA A 150 0.75 5.52 -7.50
CA ALA A 150 0.73 6.86 -6.91
C ALA A 150 0.10 6.83 -5.50
N VAL A 151 0.47 7.79 -4.64
CA VAL A 151 0.00 7.86 -3.25
C VAL A 151 -0.73 9.17 -2.99
N GLN A 152 -2.00 9.09 -2.62
CA GLN A 152 -2.80 10.23 -2.22
C GLN A 152 -2.39 10.68 -0.81
N VAL A 153 -2.09 11.95 -0.64
CA VAL A 153 -1.66 12.52 0.64
C VAL A 153 -2.36 13.84 0.95
N GLY A 154 -2.39 14.21 2.22
CA GLY A 154 -2.80 15.54 2.65
C GLY A 154 -1.64 16.30 3.25
N MET A 155 -1.67 17.63 3.13
CA MET A 155 -0.74 18.52 3.81
C MET A 155 -1.43 19.82 4.18
N MET A 156 -0.86 20.52 5.14
CA MET A 156 -1.27 21.86 5.49
C MET A 156 -0.70 22.86 4.49
N TRP A 157 -1.59 23.65 3.90
CA TRP A 157 -1.28 24.63 2.88
C TRP A 157 -1.04 25.99 3.51
N TYR A 158 0.01 26.67 3.06
CA TYR A 158 0.38 28.00 3.51
C TYR A 158 0.35 28.97 2.34
N SER A 159 0.10 30.25 2.61
CA SER A 159 -0.06 31.26 1.56
C SER A 159 1.18 31.45 0.69
N GLY A 160 2.38 31.20 1.24
CA GLY A 160 3.64 31.23 0.50
C GLY A 160 3.84 30.05 -0.46
N PHE A 161 2.94 29.07 -0.49
CA PHE A 161 2.94 27.98 -1.48
C PHE A 161 2.15 28.36 -2.75
N ASN A 162 1.47 29.51 -2.75
CA ASN A 162 0.80 30.03 -3.93
C ASN A 162 1.79 30.81 -4.81
N GLN A 163 1.63 30.76 -6.14
CA GLN A 163 2.42 31.57 -7.07
C GLN A 163 2.28 33.08 -6.78
N SER A 164 1.07 33.54 -6.47
CA SER A 164 0.81 34.91 -6.01
C SER A 164 1.47 35.25 -4.67
N GLY A 165 1.76 34.22 -3.85
CA GLY A 165 2.53 34.33 -2.61
C GLY A 165 4.05 34.27 -2.82
N GLY A 166 4.53 34.29 -4.07
CA GLY A 166 5.95 34.29 -4.42
C GLY A 166 6.57 32.91 -4.63
N PHE A 167 5.77 31.84 -4.57
CA PHE A 167 6.22 30.48 -4.90
C PHE A 167 6.63 30.40 -6.38
N ARG A 168 7.87 30.00 -6.64
CA ARG A 168 8.50 30.02 -7.97
C ARG A 168 9.52 28.90 -8.09
N SER A 169 10.07 28.70 -9.30
CA SER A 169 11.18 27.76 -9.55
C SER A 169 12.27 27.87 -8.46
N PRO A 170 12.68 26.75 -7.84
CA PRO A 170 12.50 25.36 -8.28
C PRO A 170 11.19 24.68 -7.79
N TRP A 171 10.16 25.44 -7.41
CA TRP A 171 8.86 24.90 -6.99
C TRP A 171 8.97 23.91 -5.82
N LEU A 172 9.91 24.19 -4.91
CA LEU A 172 10.25 23.34 -3.77
C LEU A 172 9.69 23.90 -2.47
N ILE A 173 8.94 23.07 -1.76
CA ILE A 173 8.47 23.32 -0.39
C ILE A 173 9.35 22.53 0.58
N GLU A 174 10.06 23.24 1.47
CA GLU A 174 10.89 22.63 2.52
C GLU A 174 10.55 23.12 3.93
N LYS A 175 9.68 24.14 4.05
CA LYS A 175 9.25 24.74 5.32
C LYS A 175 7.95 25.51 5.14
N ASN A 176 7.31 25.84 6.25
CA ASN A 176 6.15 26.73 6.26
C ASN A 176 6.58 28.15 5.84
N VAL A 177 5.84 28.75 4.90
CA VAL A 177 6.07 30.12 4.42
C VAL A 177 4.73 30.85 4.34
N GLY A 178 4.61 31.99 5.01
CA GLY A 178 3.34 32.73 5.10
C GLY A 178 2.41 32.20 6.20
N TYR A 179 1.12 32.50 6.08
CA TYR A 179 0.09 32.08 7.03
C TYR A 179 -0.61 30.79 6.57
N GLN A 180 -1.17 30.05 7.52
CA GLN A 180 -1.91 28.82 7.23
C GLN A 180 -3.23 29.14 6.52
N VAL A 181 -3.46 28.51 5.37
CA VAL A 181 -4.67 28.66 4.55
C VAL A 181 -5.68 27.56 4.90
N GLY A 182 -5.23 26.31 4.94
CA GLY A 182 -6.11 25.15 5.16
C GLY A 182 -5.48 23.84 4.71
N GLY A 183 -6.20 22.73 4.89
CA GLY A 183 -5.75 21.42 4.41
C GLY A 183 -5.87 21.31 2.89
N HIS A 184 -4.88 20.70 2.25
CA HIS A 184 -4.84 20.45 0.82
C HIS A 184 -4.45 19.01 0.54
N ALA A 185 -5.20 18.34 -0.35
CA ALA A 185 -4.93 16.96 -0.77
C ALA A 185 -4.29 16.95 -2.15
N VAL A 186 -3.23 16.16 -2.30
CA VAL A 186 -2.38 16.11 -3.50
C VAL A 186 -1.94 14.68 -3.76
N LEU A 187 -1.37 14.43 -4.94
CA LEU A 187 -0.95 13.09 -5.35
C LEU A 187 0.57 13.02 -5.45
N VAL A 188 1.20 12.14 -4.67
CA VAL A 188 2.61 11.79 -4.83
C VAL A 188 2.73 10.86 -6.04
N ILE A 189 3.43 11.32 -7.07
CA ILE A 189 3.59 10.60 -8.35
C ILE A 189 5.05 10.21 -8.61
N GLY A 190 5.93 10.40 -7.63
CA GLY A 190 7.34 10.11 -7.79
C GLY A 190 8.18 10.64 -6.66
N TYR A 191 9.47 10.43 -6.78
CA TYR A 191 10.48 10.95 -5.87
C TYR A 191 11.76 11.28 -6.64
N ASP A 192 12.57 12.17 -6.07
CA ASP A 192 13.93 12.44 -6.53
C ASP A 192 14.84 12.58 -5.31
N LEU A 193 15.87 11.76 -5.23
CA LEU A 193 16.78 11.70 -4.09
C LEU A 193 17.87 12.79 -4.12
N ASN A 194 17.95 13.59 -5.19
CA ASN A 194 18.90 14.71 -5.31
C ASN A 194 18.34 15.89 -6.13
N TYR A 195 17.12 16.31 -5.84
CA TYR A 195 16.53 17.51 -6.43
C TYR A 195 17.10 18.76 -5.76
N HIS A 196 18.01 19.46 -6.44
CA HIS A 196 18.73 20.63 -5.89
C HIS A 196 19.39 20.35 -4.52
N GLY A 197 19.99 19.17 -4.34
CA GLY A 197 20.62 18.77 -3.09
C GLY A 197 19.66 18.33 -2.00
N LYS A 198 18.38 18.11 -2.33
CA LYS A 198 17.33 17.67 -1.40
C LYS A 198 16.70 16.36 -1.88
N LYS A 199 16.24 15.55 -0.91
CA LYS A 199 15.36 14.40 -1.19
C LYS A 199 13.93 14.90 -1.19
N VAL A 200 13.22 14.73 -2.30
CA VAL A 200 11.88 15.28 -2.48
C VAL A 200 10.90 14.23 -2.98
N TYR A 201 9.65 14.41 -2.60
CA TYR A 201 8.53 13.83 -3.33
C TYR A 201 8.18 14.74 -4.51
N ILE A 202 7.83 14.13 -5.64
CA ILE A 202 7.29 14.81 -6.81
C ILE A 202 5.77 14.72 -6.72
N ILE A 203 5.11 15.87 -6.65
CA ILE A 203 3.68 15.96 -6.37
C ILE A 203 2.95 16.51 -7.58
N GLN A 204 1.87 15.82 -7.99
CA GLN A 204 0.88 16.39 -8.90
C GLN A 204 -0.15 17.19 -8.09
N ASN A 205 -0.28 18.47 -8.46
CA ASN A 205 -1.32 19.34 -7.92
C ASN A 205 -2.60 19.26 -8.78
N SER A 206 -3.66 19.92 -8.33
CA SER A 206 -4.93 20.05 -9.05
C SER A 206 -5.27 21.50 -9.37
N TYR A 207 -4.26 22.30 -9.71
CA TYR A 207 -4.37 23.73 -10.07
C TYR A 207 -4.03 23.99 -11.55
N SER A 208 -4.36 23.05 -12.45
CA SER A 208 -4.01 23.05 -13.88
C SER A 208 -2.53 22.85 -14.18
N ALA A 209 -2.24 22.53 -15.45
CA ALA A 209 -0.88 22.43 -15.95
C ALA A 209 -0.14 23.78 -16.02
N LEU A 210 -0.83 24.92 -15.91
CA LEU A 210 -0.19 26.25 -15.94
C LEU A 210 0.41 26.65 -14.59
N TRP A 211 0.09 25.92 -13.53
CA TRP A 211 0.60 26.17 -12.19
C TRP A 211 1.87 25.35 -11.92
N GLY A 212 2.84 25.94 -11.22
CA GLY A 212 4.06 25.24 -10.81
C GLY A 212 4.93 24.78 -11.99
N ASP A 213 5.50 23.58 -11.87
CA ASP A 213 6.22 22.89 -12.94
C ASP A 213 5.25 21.99 -13.71
N ASN A 214 4.52 22.57 -14.67
CA ASN A 214 3.55 21.85 -15.50
C ASN A 214 2.48 21.10 -14.67
N GLY A 215 1.94 21.76 -13.64
CA GLY A 215 0.99 21.19 -12.67
C GLY A 215 1.62 20.44 -11.51
N LYS A 216 2.95 20.42 -11.42
CA LYS A 216 3.70 19.69 -10.40
C LYS A 216 4.44 20.64 -9.47
N PHE A 217 4.78 20.13 -8.31
CA PHE A 217 5.69 20.78 -7.37
C PHE A 217 6.44 19.73 -6.57
N TYR A 218 7.42 20.18 -5.81
CA TYR A 218 8.34 19.32 -5.08
C TYR A 218 8.23 19.62 -3.60
N VAL A 219 8.24 18.57 -2.77
CA VAL A 219 8.19 18.73 -1.32
C VAL A 219 9.31 17.92 -0.70
N GLU A 220 10.12 18.56 0.14
CA GLU A 220 11.17 17.87 0.88
C GLU A 220 10.56 16.75 1.74
N MET A 221 11.14 15.55 1.66
CA MET A 221 10.54 14.36 2.26
C MET A 221 10.35 14.51 3.77
N GLY A 222 11.36 15.00 4.50
CA GLY A 222 11.27 15.19 5.95
C GLY A 222 10.19 16.19 6.37
N PHE A 223 9.96 17.23 5.58
CA PHE A 223 8.91 18.20 5.78
C PHE A 223 7.53 17.58 5.57
N LEU A 224 7.32 16.83 4.48
CA LEU A 224 6.03 16.19 4.22
C LEU A 224 5.76 15.07 5.23
N ASP A 225 6.73 14.20 5.52
CA ASP A 225 6.56 13.07 6.43
C ASP A 225 6.05 13.48 7.82
N LYS A 226 6.51 14.64 8.34
CA LYS A 226 6.00 15.19 9.61
C LYS A 226 4.51 15.51 9.56
N GLN A 227 4.02 15.94 8.41
CA GLN A 227 2.60 16.22 8.20
C GLN A 227 1.77 14.96 7.96
N LEU A 228 2.39 13.90 7.44
CA LEU A 228 1.71 12.62 7.17
C LEU A 228 1.61 11.73 8.41
N PHE A 229 2.70 11.59 9.15
CA PHE A 229 2.89 10.51 10.13
C PHE A 229 2.99 10.99 11.59
N SER A 230 2.73 12.27 11.86
CA SER A 230 2.53 12.75 13.24
C SER A 230 1.19 12.26 13.81
N TRP A 231 1.02 12.36 15.13
CA TRP A 231 -0.21 11.93 15.83
C TRP A 231 -1.52 12.48 15.23
N ASN A 232 -1.48 13.69 14.68
CA ASN A 232 -2.60 14.35 13.99
C ASN A 232 -2.34 14.52 12.49
N GLY A 233 -1.52 13.64 11.90
CA GLY A 233 -1.15 13.70 10.50
C GLY A 233 -2.32 13.47 9.55
N PHE A 234 -2.15 13.85 8.29
CA PHE A 234 -3.20 13.71 7.27
C PHE A 234 -3.41 12.26 6.82
N GLY A 235 -2.37 11.42 6.95
CA GLY A 235 -2.32 10.08 6.37
C GLY A 235 -1.92 10.09 4.90
N ALA A 236 -1.62 8.89 4.40
CA ALA A 236 -1.24 8.62 3.02
C ALA A 236 -1.94 7.33 2.57
N TYR A 237 -2.60 7.35 1.42
CA TYR A 237 -3.42 6.24 0.94
C TYR A 237 -3.08 5.89 -0.51
N VAL A 238 -3.12 4.60 -0.82
CA VAL A 238 -2.96 4.06 -2.18
C VAL A 238 -4.13 3.14 -2.49
N ASN A 239 -4.57 3.18 -3.73
CA ASN A 239 -5.64 2.33 -4.26
C ASN A 239 -5.00 1.04 -4.75
N LEU A 240 -5.60 -0.12 -4.43
CA LEU A 240 -5.10 -1.41 -4.87
C LEU A 240 -6.22 -2.30 -5.39
N ASP A 241 -5.97 -2.99 -6.49
CA ASP A 241 -6.90 -3.97 -7.07
C ASP A 241 -6.79 -5.34 -6.37
N ILE A 242 -6.75 -5.31 -5.04
CA ILE A 242 -6.79 -6.47 -4.17
C ILE A 242 -8.17 -6.53 -3.54
N GLU A 243 -8.85 -7.68 -3.64
CA GLU A 243 -10.16 -7.88 -2.99
C GLU A 243 -10.05 -7.72 -1.46
N ASN A 244 -11.04 -7.07 -0.83
CA ASN A 244 -11.03 -6.81 0.62
C ASN A 244 -10.79 -8.09 1.45
N TYR A 245 -11.42 -9.21 1.11
CA TYR A 245 -11.22 -10.46 1.86
C TYR A 245 -9.77 -11.00 1.74
N LYS A 246 -9.10 -10.77 0.60
CA LYS A 246 -7.67 -11.09 0.44
C LYS A 246 -6.81 -10.11 1.23
N ALA A 247 -7.17 -8.82 1.21
CA ALA A 247 -6.51 -7.79 2.00
C ALA A 247 -6.55 -8.11 3.50
N SER A 248 -7.72 -8.46 4.04
CA SER A 248 -7.87 -8.87 5.44
C SER A 248 -7.03 -10.10 5.76
N PHE A 249 -7.05 -11.12 4.89
CA PHE A 249 -6.28 -12.34 5.09
C PHE A 249 -4.77 -12.06 5.10
N ILE A 250 -4.26 -11.32 4.10
CA ILE A 250 -2.85 -10.93 4.02
C ILE A 250 -2.46 -10.12 5.25
N SER A 251 -3.23 -9.09 5.61
CA SER A 251 -2.94 -8.26 6.79
C SER A 251 -2.92 -9.07 8.09
N LYS A 252 -3.79 -10.08 8.23
CA LYS A 252 -3.84 -10.96 9.40
C LYS A 252 -2.66 -11.94 9.48
N TYR A 253 -2.24 -12.47 8.34
CA TYR A 253 -1.29 -13.58 8.26
C TYR A 253 0.09 -13.24 7.70
N ASP A 254 0.35 -12.01 7.26
CA ASP A 254 1.66 -11.60 6.75
C ASP A 254 2.77 -11.88 7.78
N GLY A 255 3.85 -12.49 7.30
CA GLY A 255 4.96 -12.98 8.11
C GLY A 255 4.69 -14.29 8.87
N LYS A 256 3.52 -14.91 8.72
CA LYS A 256 3.13 -16.11 9.47
C LYS A 256 3.04 -17.34 8.58
N ASN A 257 3.26 -18.49 9.19
CA ASN A 257 3.00 -19.78 8.58
C ASN A 257 1.55 -20.17 8.81
N VAL A 258 0.87 -20.62 7.76
CA VAL A 258 -0.53 -21.05 7.79
C VAL A 258 -0.71 -22.41 7.14
N LYS A 259 -1.69 -23.15 7.62
CA LYS A 259 -2.04 -24.48 7.13
C LYS A 259 -3.56 -24.65 7.14
N SER A 260 -4.14 -25.19 6.07
CA SER A 260 -5.54 -25.62 6.08
C SER A 260 -5.67 -26.92 6.87
N LYS A 261 -6.77 -27.11 7.60
CA LYS A 261 -6.95 -28.25 8.52
C LYS A 261 -6.70 -29.62 7.86
N ASP A 262 -7.17 -29.78 6.63
CA ASP A 262 -7.19 -31.08 5.92
C ASP A 262 -6.09 -31.21 4.84
N GLU A 263 -5.25 -30.20 4.67
CA GLU A 263 -4.17 -30.19 3.68
C GLU A 263 -2.81 -30.34 4.36
N PRO A 264 -1.89 -31.18 3.85
CA PRO A 264 -0.56 -31.33 4.43
C PRO A 264 0.33 -30.11 4.20
N ALA A 265 0.06 -29.30 3.16
CA ALA A 265 0.88 -28.18 2.76
C ALA A 265 0.86 -27.03 3.78
N ILE A 266 2.04 -26.53 4.14
CA ILE A 266 2.24 -25.33 4.94
C ILE A 266 2.70 -24.20 4.02
N TYR A 267 2.12 -23.01 4.21
CA TYR A 267 2.47 -21.82 3.45
C TYR A 267 2.98 -20.72 4.38
N HIS A 268 4.07 -20.07 4.01
CA HIS A 268 4.47 -18.80 4.59
C HIS A 268 3.77 -17.68 3.81
N ILE A 269 3.02 -16.81 4.49
CA ILE A 269 2.41 -15.64 3.87
C ILE A 269 3.39 -14.49 3.95
N GLN A 270 3.79 -13.97 2.79
CA GLN A 270 4.76 -12.89 2.71
C GLN A 270 4.53 -12.09 1.44
N ALA A 271 4.53 -10.77 1.58
CA ALA A 271 4.43 -9.85 0.43
C ALA A 271 3.23 -10.16 -0.47
N GLY A 272 2.06 -10.35 0.16
CA GLY A 272 0.80 -10.64 -0.53
C GLY A 272 0.75 -11.99 -1.26
N LYS A 273 1.76 -12.86 -1.08
CA LYS A 273 1.87 -14.17 -1.69
C LYS A 273 1.90 -15.28 -0.65
N LYS A 274 1.44 -16.47 -1.04
CA LYS A 274 1.66 -17.71 -0.27
C LYS A 274 2.86 -18.45 -0.84
N LYS A 275 3.82 -18.78 0.02
CA LYS A 275 5.06 -19.48 -0.35
C LYS A 275 5.04 -20.86 0.28
N ALA A 276 4.95 -21.90 -0.54
CA ALA A 276 4.89 -23.27 -0.05
C ALA A 276 6.23 -23.71 0.54
N TYR A 277 6.19 -24.44 1.65
CA TYR A 277 7.34 -25.23 2.10
C TYR A 277 7.37 -26.55 1.32
N PRO A 278 8.43 -26.84 0.53
CA PRO A 278 8.46 -28.04 -0.30
C PRO A 278 8.58 -29.33 0.50
N ASN A 279 9.04 -29.25 1.77
CA ASN A 279 9.13 -30.38 2.70
C ASN A 279 9.27 -29.88 4.15
N TRP A 280 9.10 -30.80 5.10
CA TRP A 280 9.23 -30.55 6.54
C TRP A 280 10.59 -29.99 6.95
N ALA A 281 11.66 -30.45 6.32
CA ALA A 281 12.98 -29.96 6.65
C ALA A 281 13.17 -28.48 6.29
N THR A 282 12.61 -28.05 5.16
CA THR A 282 12.59 -26.63 4.79
C THR A 282 11.76 -25.84 5.79
N PHE A 283 10.61 -26.36 6.22
CA PHE A 283 9.81 -25.70 7.26
C PHE A 283 10.57 -25.54 8.59
N LEU A 284 11.13 -26.63 9.12
CA LEU A 284 11.90 -26.60 10.37
C LEU A 284 13.14 -25.72 10.27
N ALA A 285 13.78 -25.68 9.10
CA ALA A 285 14.91 -24.80 8.86
C ALA A 285 14.51 -23.34 9.00
N TRP A 286 13.28 -22.93 8.72
CA TRP A 286 12.89 -21.52 8.80
C TRP A 286 12.24 -21.14 10.13
N ASP A 287 11.48 -22.06 10.73
CA ASP A 287 10.61 -21.75 11.88
C ASP A 287 11.11 -22.34 13.21
N GLY A 288 11.97 -23.36 13.15
CA GLY A 288 12.57 -24.01 14.34
C GLY A 288 11.58 -24.72 15.26
N ASN A 289 10.27 -24.73 14.96
CA ASN A 289 9.23 -25.31 15.81
C ASN A 289 8.13 -26.03 14.99
N LEU A 290 7.77 -27.24 15.43
CA LEU A 290 6.68 -28.07 14.90
C LEU A 290 5.30 -27.40 14.86
N ARG A 291 5.06 -26.42 15.74
CA ARG A 291 3.76 -25.74 15.89
C ARG A 291 3.81 -24.28 15.45
N GLY A 292 4.85 -23.85 14.75
CA GLY A 292 4.98 -22.45 14.33
C GLY A 292 4.06 -22.03 13.17
N PHE A 293 3.10 -22.89 12.79
CA PHE A 293 2.03 -22.54 11.85
C PHE A 293 0.66 -22.42 12.54
N GLN A 294 -0.20 -21.58 11.97
CA GLN A 294 -1.59 -21.41 12.40
C GLN A 294 -2.52 -22.22 11.51
N ILE A 295 -3.45 -22.96 12.11
CA ILE A 295 -4.53 -23.61 11.36
C ILE A 295 -5.59 -22.55 11.04
N VAL A 296 -5.87 -22.36 9.75
CA VAL A 296 -6.90 -21.41 9.29
C VAL A 296 -8.28 -22.07 9.33
N SER A 297 -9.33 -21.26 9.48
CA SER A 297 -10.71 -21.74 9.39
C SER A 297 -11.05 -22.23 7.96
N GLU A 298 -12.15 -22.97 7.79
CA GLU A 298 -12.59 -23.47 6.48
C GLU A 298 -12.84 -22.34 5.46
N ASP A 299 -13.40 -21.22 5.89
CA ASP A 299 -13.62 -20.07 5.02
C ASP A 299 -12.31 -19.36 4.67
N GLU A 300 -11.38 -19.27 5.62
CA GLU A 300 -10.05 -18.73 5.37
C GLU A 300 -9.21 -19.64 4.47
N ALA A 301 -9.40 -20.97 4.51
CA ALA A 301 -8.77 -21.89 3.57
C ALA A 301 -9.19 -21.59 2.12
N LYS A 302 -10.48 -21.32 1.87
CA LYS A 302 -10.97 -20.88 0.54
C LYS A 302 -10.35 -19.55 0.09
N ILE A 303 -9.98 -18.68 1.03
CA ILE A 303 -9.27 -17.43 0.73
C ILE A 303 -7.80 -17.71 0.43
N LEU A 304 -7.14 -18.55 1.24
CA LEU A 304 -5.76 -18.99 1.06
C LEU A 304 -5.54 -19.57 -0.35
N ASP A 305 -6.51 -20.33 -0.88
CA ASP A 305 -6.46 -20.86 -2.24
C ASP A 305 -6.39 -19.78 -3.32
N LYS A 306 -6.99 -18.61 -3.05
CA LYS A 306 -7.03 -17.46 -3.95
C LYS A 306 -5.86 -16.48 -3.75
N ILE A 307 -5.00 -16.69 -2.75
CA ILE A 307 -3.78 -15.91 -2.57
C ILE A 307 -2.76 -16.32 -3.65
N PRO A 308 -2.17 -15.38 -4.40
CA PRO A 308 -1.18 -15.70 -5.42
C PRO A 308 -0.02 -16.52 -4.87
N ALA A 309 0.43 -17.53 -5.62
CA ALA A 309 1.62 -18.28 -5.26
C ALA A 309 2.88 -17.43 -5.45
N GLY A 310 3.79 -17.47 -4.48
CA GLY A 310 5.16 -17.00 -4.62
C GLY A 310 6.12 -18.17 -4.78
N ASP A 311 7.40 -17.84 -4.97
CA ASP A 311 8.46 -18.85 -4.99
C ASP A 311 8.41 -19.68 -3.70
N SER A 312 8.55 -20.99 -3.84
CA SER A 312 8.64 -21.89 -2.69
C SER A 312 9.74 -21.45 -1.73
N MET A 313 9.54 -21.73 -0.45
CA MET A 313 10.55 -21.48 0.57
C MET A 313 11.82 -22.26 0.22
N ASP A 314 12.95 -21.57 0.28
CA ASP A 314 14.25 -22.11 -0.08
C ASP A 314 15.04 -22.37 1.18
N ILE A 315 15.34 -23.65 1.44
CA ILE A 315 16.08 -24.07 2.64
C ILE A 315 17.47 -23.42 2.70
N THR A 316 18.09 -23.14 1.56
CA THR A 316 19.45 -22.58 1.49
C THR A 316 19.52 -21.12 1.93
N LYS A 317 18.37 -20.43 1.94
CA LYS A 317 18.22 -19.06 2.40
C LYS A 317 17.86 -18.96 3.89
N SER A 318 17.68 -20.09 4.56
CA SER A 318 17.50 -20.09 6.01
C SER A 318 18.82 -19.70 6.71
N VAL A 319 18.71 -18.89 7.77
CA VAL A 319 19.83 -18.60 8.69
C VAL A 319 20.39 -19.86 9.38
N TYR A 320 19.59 -20.93 9.45
CA TYR A 320 19.99 -22.21 10.05
C TYR A 320 20.57 -23.18 9.01
N TRP A 321 20.63 -22.80 7.73
CA TRP A 321 21.08 -23.69 6.67
C TRP A 321 22.50 -24.24 6.91
N GLN A 322 23.46 -23.38 7.26
CA GLN A 322 24.84 -23.80 7.54
C GLN A 322 24.91 -24.81 8.68
N VAL A 323 24.21 -24.54 9.78
CA VAL A 323 24.11 -25.46 10.93
C VAL A 323 23.53 -26.81 10.49
N MET A 324 22.51 -26.81 9.64
CA MET A 324 21.92 -28.06 9.13
C MET A 324 22.86 -28.85 8.22
N GLN A 325 23.65 -28.17 7.39
CA GLN A 325 24.64 -28.82 6.52
C GLN A 325 25.75 -29.51 7.33
N GLU A 326 26.19 -28.90 8.42
CA GLU A 326 27.26 -29.43 9.27
C GLU A 326 26.81 -30.62 10.12
N ASN A 327 25.54 -30.62 10.54
CA ASN A 327 25.06 -31.52 11.59
C ASN A 327 24.16 -32.65 11.09
N VAL A 328 23.64 -32.56 9.86
CA VAL A 328 22.85 -33.62 9.27
C VAL A 328 23.64 -34.28 8.14
N LYS A 329 24.03 -35.55 8.33
CA LYS A 329 24.54 -36.37 7.24
C LYS A 329 23.43 -36.47 6.18
N TRP A 330 23.65 -35.86 5.02
CA TRP A 330 22.70 -35.78 3.89
C TRP A 330 22.03 -37.11 3.49
N ALA A 331 22.65 -38.25 3.80
CA ALA A 331 22.05 -39.57 3.59
C ALA A 331 20.75 -39.79 4.40
N ASN A 332 20.64 -39.23 5.61
CA ASN A 332 19.42 -39.32 6.42
C ASN A 332 18.29 -38.45 5.83
N PHE A 333 18.62 -37.35 5.15
CA PHE A 333 17.66 -36.43 4.54
C PHE A 333 16.83 -37.04 3.41
N ARG A 334 17.42 -37.94 2.61
CA ARG A 334 16.69 -38.65 1.55
C ARG A 334 15.64 -39.63 2.09
N GLU A 335 15.87 -40.18 3.27
CA GLU A 335 14.90 -41.04 3.97
C GLU A 335 13.80 -40.19 4.63
N LEU A 336 14.14 -38.99 5.13
CA LEU A 336 13.17 -38.02 5.68
C LEU A 336 12.12 -37.55 4.66
N ASN A 337 12.51 -37.37 3.39
CA ASN A 337 11.59 -36.98 2.31
C ASN A 337 10.64 -38.11 1.85
N LYS A 338 10.84 -39.36 2.30
CA LYS A 338 9.98 -40.51 1.95
C LYS A 338 8.96 -40.85 3.05
N ALA A 339 9.16 -40.33 4.26
CA ALA A 339 8.39 -40.71 5.43
C ALA A 339 7.25 -39.71 5.70
N ASP A 340 6.18 -39.79 4.91
CA ASP A 340 4.94 -39.04 5.17
C ASP A 340 4.24 -39.44 6.49
N GLN A 341 4.71 -40.49 7.18
CA GLN A 341 3.96 -41.14 8.27
C GLN A 341 4.66 -41.16 9.65
N ASN A 342 5.91 -40.68 9.80
CA ASN A 342 6.63 -40.73 11.10
C ASN A 342 7.23 -39.38 11.54
N ASN A 343 6.45 -38.30 11.44
CA ASN A 343 6.87 -36.93 11.76
C ASN A 343 7.34 -36.73 13.22
N GLU A 344 6.80 -37.46 14.20
CA GLU A 344 7.13 -37.25 15.62
C GLU A 344 8.55 -37.68 16.00
N LEU A 345 8.99 -38.87 15.54
CA LEU A 345 10.31 -39.42 15.93
C LEU A 345 11.46 -38.63 15.30
N ILE A 346 11.30 -38.30 14.02
CA ILE A 346 12.24 -37.49 13.24
C ILE A 346 12.42 -36.12 13.87
N THR A 347 11.31 -35.51 14.27
CA THR A 347 11.36 -34.16 14.83
C THR A 347 11.85 -34.14 16.26
N THR A 348 11.59 -35.20 17.03
CA THR A 348 12.18 -35.38 18.36
C THR A 348 13.70 -35.44 18.26
N LEU A 349 14.24 -36.19 17.29
CA LEU A 349 15.68 -36.26 17.05
C LEU A 349 16.26 -34.92 16.57
N PHE A 350 15.58 -34.22 15.65
CA PHE A 350 16.00 -32.90 15.18
C PHE A 350 15.98 -31.86 16.30
N ASN A 351 14.90 -31.78 17.08
CA ASN A 351 14.76 -30.85 18.21
C ASN A 351 15.75 -31.14 19.33
N LEU A 352 16.00 -32.41 19.67
CA LEU A 352 17.00 -32.78 20.68
C LEU A 352 18.40 -32.41 20.21
N GLN A 353 18.74 -32.67 18.94
CA GLN A 353 20.05 -32.35 18.41
C GLN A 353 20.26 -30.83 18.28
N TYR A 354 19.23 -30.09 17.87
CA TYR A 354 19.21 -28.64 17.81
C TYR A 354 19.33 -27.98 19.19
N LYS A 355 18.47 -28.36 20.16
CA LYS A 355 18.50 -27.83 21.53
C LYS A 355 19.86 -28.09 22.18
N LYS A 356 20.42 -29.28 21.99
CA LYS A 356 21.75 -29.65 22.50
C LYS A 356 22.86 -28.75 21.94
N GLN A 357 22.77 -28.31 20.69
CA GLN A 357 23.80 -27.48 20.04
C GLN A 357 23.67 -25.99 20.37
N MET A 358 22.44 -25.50 20.54
CA MET A 358 22.18 -24.10 20.91
C MET A 358 22.33 -23.85 22.43
N GLY A 359 22.73 -24.85 23.20
CA GLY A 359 22.80 -24.76 24.67
C GLY A 359 21.42 -24.56 25.32
N LEU A 360 20.35 -24.93 24.62
CA LEU A 360 18.99 -24.81 25.12
C LEU A 360 18.62 -26.02 25.99
N PRO A 361 17.77 -25.85 27.01
CA PRO A 361 17.35 -26.95 27.88
C PRO A 361 16.76 -28.11 27.07
N LEU A 362 17.33 -29.30 27.24
CA LEU A 362 16.80 -30.55 26.68
C LEU A 362 15.62 -31.03 27.52
N THR A 363 14.47 -30.40 27.34
CA THR A 363 13.19 -30.92 27.86
C THR A 363 12.51 -31.77 26.79
N LEU A 364 12.16 -33.01 27.17
CA LEU A 364 11.18 -33.84 26.47
C LEU A 364 9.80 -33.31 26.87
N GLU A 365 9.08 -32.70 25.93
CA GLU A 365 7.63 -32.46 26.02
C GLU A 365 6.90 -33.45 25.14
#